data_AF-A0A1C5RST6-F1
#
_entry.id   AF-A0A1C5RST6-F1
#
_cell.length_a   1.000
_cell.length_b   1.000
_cell.length_c   1.000
_cell.angle_alpha   90.00
_cell.angle_beta   90.00
_cell.angle_gamma   90.00
#
_symmetry.space_group_name_H-M   'P 1'
#
loop_
_entity.id
_entity.type
_entity.pdbx_description
1 polymer ?
#
loop_
_entity_poly.entity_id
_entity_poly.type
_entity_poly.pdbx_seq_one_letter_code
_entity_poly.pdbx_strand_id
1 'polypeptide(L)'
;MAAHMKQTEWDNIPEWAIYALEYGTEEDGSLNEEERAMIDKFVGTHFPKGYTMSVDWDACNEFDRYPAFGEPCKTCKVLFVSP
;
A
#
# COMPACT_ATOMS: atom_id res chain seq x y z
N MET A 1 -9.30 -8.23 26.22
CA MET A 1 -9.30 -6.80 25.83
C MET A 1 -9.62 -6.76 24.35
N ALA A 2 -10.65 -6.03 23.91
CA ALA A 2 -10.94 -5.90 22.49
C ALA A 2 -9.80 -5.07 21.85
N ALA A 3 -9.02 -5.70 20.96
CA ALA A 3 -8.07 -4.97 20.13
C ALA A 3 -8.86 -3.92 19.34
N HIS A 4 -8.56 -2.64 19.55
CA HIS A 4 -9.19 -1.56 18.81
C HIS A 4 -8.51 -1.50 17.45
N MET A 5 -9.11 -2.15 16.46
CA MET A 5 -8.61 -2.12 15.08
C MET A 5 -8.80 -0.71 14.51
N LYS A 6 -7.73 -0.11 13.99
CA LYS A 6 -7.75 1.18 13.32
C LYS A 6 -7.93 0.98 11.82
N GLN A 7 -8.96 1.60 11.26
CA GLN A 7 -9.14 1.70 9.82
C GLN A 7 -8.48 2.98 9.30
N THR A 8 -7.65 2.84 8.26
CA THR A 8 -6.98 3.96 7.59
C THR A 8 -7.17 3.81 6.09
N GLU A 9 -7.73 4.83 5.45
CA GLU A 9 -7.99 4.84 4.01
C GLU A 9 -6.93 5.69 3.31
N TRP A 10 -6.43 5.18 2.18
CA TRP A 10 -5.52 5.88 1.28
C TRP A 10 -6.10 5.79 -0.13
N ASP A 11 -6.30 6.92 -0.80
CA ASP A 11 -6.88 7.00 -2.14
C ASP A 11 -5.83 7.07 -3.27
N ASN A 12 -4.54 7.03 -2.90
CA ASN A 12 -3.42 7.24 -3.81
C ASN A 12 -2.31 6.18 -3.68
N ILE A 13 -2.64 4.94 -3.34
CA ILE A 13 -1.64 3.85 -3.29
C ILE A 13 -1.25 3.44 -4.70
N PRO A 14 0.05 3.38 -5.06
CA PRO A 14 0.48 2.91 -6.37
C PRO A 14 -0.02 1.50 -6.69
N GLU A 15 -0.61 1.33 -7.88
CA GLU A 15 -1.20 0.04 -8.29
C GLU A 15 -0.13 -1.06 -8.39
N TRP A 16 1.06 -0.73 -8.89
CA TRP A 16 2.18 -1.66 -8.98
C TRP A 16 2.64 -2.19 -7.61
N ALA A 17 2.36 -1.47 -6.52
CA ALA A 17 2.76 -1.87 -5.18
C ALA A 17 1.73 -2.76 -4.47
N ILE A 18 0.51 -2.90 -5.01
CA ILE A 18 -0.59 -3.60 -4.32
C ILE A 18 -0.25 -5.06 -4.03
N TYR A 19 0.33 -5.77 -5.00
CA TYR A 19 0.67 -7.18 -4.83
C TYR A 19 1.69 -7.37 -3.69
N ALA A 20 2.75 -6.57 -3.68
CA ALA A 20 3.75 -6.59 -2.61
C ALA A 20 3.19 -6.11 -1.25
N LEU A 21 2.22 -5.20 -1.23
CA LEU A 21 1.57 -4.79 0.02
C LEU A 21 0.68 -5.91 0.60
N GLU A 22 0.09 -6.77 -0.24
CA GLU A 22 -0.75 -7.90 0.19
C GLU A 22 0.09 -9.11 0.62
N TYR A 23 1.13 -9.44 -0.16
CA TYR A 23 1.88 -10.70 0.00
C TYR A 23 3.32 -10.52 0.51
N GLY A 24 3.81 -9.28 0.58
CA GLY A 24 5.19 -8.95 0.95
C GLY A 24 6.06 -8.64 -0.26
N THR A 25 7.04 -7.76 -0.06
CA THR A 25 7.98 -7.32 -1.10
C THR A 25 8.79 -8.49 -1.67
N GLU A 26 9.19 -9.45 -0.84
CA GLU A 26 9.97 -10.64 -1.25
C GLU A 26 9.23 -11.58 -2.21
N GLU A 27 7.89 -11.60 -2.16
CA GLU A 27 7.07 -12.43 -3.05
C GLU A 27 6.88 -11.79 -4.43
N ASP A 28 7.15 -10.48 -4.57
CA ASP A 28 7.00 -9.75 -5.82
C ASP A 28 8.31 -9.68 -6.60
N GLY A 29 8.51 -10.62 -7.53
CA GLY A 29 9.69 -10.66 -8.37
C GLY A 29 9.81 -9.53 -9.40
N SER A 30 8.78 -8.69 -9.55
CA SER A 30 8.80 -7.56 -10.49
C SER A 30 9.48 -6.31 -9.90
N LEU A 31 9.57 -6.21 -8.57
CA LEU A 31 10.10 -5.04 -7.89
C LEU A 31 11.63 -4.97 -7.92
N ASN A 32 12.12 -3.79 -8.23
CA ASN A 32 13.52 -3.42 -8.04
C ASN A 32 13.81 -3.02 -6.57
N GLU A 33 15.09 -2.81 -6.24
CA GLU A 33 15.52 -2.48 -4.87
C GLU A 33 14.94 -1.16 -4.34
N GLU A 34 14.82 -0.14 -5.18
CA GLU A 34 14.26 1.16 -4.80
C GLU A 34 12.75 1.04 -4.51
N GLU A 35 12.01 0.30 -5.33
CA GLU A 35 10.59 0.02 -5.14
C GLU A 35 10.32 -0.75 -3.84
N ARG A 36 11.11 -1.79 -3.55
CA ARG A 36 11.05 -2.52 -2.27
C ARG A 36 11.30 -1.58 -1.10
N ALA A 37 12.35 -0.77 -1.17
CA ALA A 37 12.70 0.16 -0.10
C ALA A 37 11.59 1.21 0.14
N MET A 38 10.90 1.66 -0.91
CA MET A 38 9.76 2.57 -0.79
C MET A 38 8.58 1.92 -0.07
N ILE A 39 8.22 0.68 -0.44
CA ILE A 39 7.14 -0.07 0.20
C ILE A 39 7.48 -0.37 1.66
N ASP A 40 8.69 -0.88 1.93
CA ASP A 40 9.12 -1.23 3.29
C ASP A 40 9.14 0.01 4.19
N LYS A 41 9.57 1.17 3.68
CA LYS A 41 9.51 2.44 4.41
C LYS A 41 8.08 2.86 4.69
N PHE A 42 7.17 2.76 3.71
CA PHE A 42 5.76 3.09 3.88
C PHE A 42 5.12 2.21 4.96
N VAL A 43 5.29 0.89 4.86
CA VAL A 43 4.77 -0.09 5.82
C VAL A 43 5.37 0.12 7.21
N GLY A 44 6.69 0.26 7.32
CA GLY A 44 7.37 0.45 8.60
C GLY A 44 6.99 1.76 9.30
N THR A 45 6.65 2.82 8.53
CA THR A 45 6.24 4.12 9.07
C THR A 45 4.79 4.11 9.53
N HIS A 46 3.89 3.55 8.74
CA HIS A 46 2.43 3.68 8.97
C HIS A 46 1.83 2.47 9.68
N PHE A 47 2.42 1.29 9.53
CA PHE A 47 1.89 0.03 10.03
C PHE A 47 2.98 -0.84 10.70
N PRO A 48 3.70 -0.33 11.72
CA PRO A 48 4.80 -1.05 12.37
C PRO A 48 4.36 -2.34 13.11
N LYS A 49 3.05 -2.53 13.31
CA LYS A 49 2.46 -3.73 13.92
C LYS A 49 1.79 -4.65 12.89
N GLY A 50 2.00 -4.38 11.60
CA GLY A 50 1.31 -5.03 10.50
C GLY A 50 -0.09 -4.45 10.25
N TYR A 51 -0.72 -4.98 9.20
CA TYR A 51 -2.06 -4.61 8.75
C TYR A 51 -2.69 -5.77 7.96
N THR A 52 -3.99 -5.69 7.75
CA THR A 52 -4.66 -6.31 6.59
C THR A 52 -5.12 -5.20 5.66
N MET A 53 -5.30 -5.49 4.38
CA MET A 53 -5.74 -4.49 3.40
C MET A 53 -6.90 -4.99 2.53
N SER A 54 -7.59 -4.05 1.90
CA SER A 54 -8.61 -4.31 0.90
C SER A 54 -8.57 -3.20 -0.14
N VAL A 55 -8.56 -3.58 -1.42
CA VAL A 55 -8.47 -2.65 -2.55
C VAL A 55 -9.85 -2.45 -3.16
N ASP A 56 -10.21 -1.19 -3.38
CA ASP A 56 -11.38 -0.80 -4.15
C ASP A 56 -10.98 -0.63 -5.63
N TRP A 57 -11.10 -1.71 -6.39
CA TRP A 57 -10.72 -1.77 -7.81
C TRP A 57 -11.57 -0.88 -8.71
N ASP A 58 -12.77 -0.52 -8.28
CA ASP A 58 -13.66 0.39 -9.01
C ASP A 58 -13.25 1.87 -8.80
N ALA A 59 -12.44 2.15 -7.77
CA ALA A 59 -11.96 3.47 -7.39
C ALA A 59 -10.45 3.65 -7.62
N CYS A 60 -9.95 3.21 -8.78
CA CYS A 60 -8.58 3.50 -9.20
C CYS A 60 -8.51 4.72 -10.13
N ASN A 61 -7.54 5.60 -9.89
CA ASN A 61 -7.19 6.69 -10.78
C ASN A 61 -6.14 6.21 -11.78
N GLU A 62 -6.46 6.22 -13.08
CA GLU A 62 -5.55 5.80 -14.17
C GLU A 62 -4.23 6.57 -14.20
N PHE A 63 -4.21 7.82 -13.70
CA PHE A 63 -2.97 8.58 -13.56
C PHE A 63 -3.04 9.60 -12.42
N ASP A 64 -2.22 9.36 -11.39
CA ASP A 64 -2.05 10.24 -10.26
C ASP A 64 -0.65 10.87 -10.26
N ARG A 65 -0.61 12.19 -10.07
CA ARG A 65 0.64 12.96 -10.00
C ARG A 65 1.26 12.93 -8.60
N TYR A 66 0.51 12.50 -7.60
CA TYR A 66 0.91 12.52 -6.19
C TYR A 66 0.56 11.19 -5.49
N PRO A 67 1.13 10.06 -5.94
CA PRO A 67 0.98 8.80 -5.24
C PRO A 67 1.55 8.88 -3.81
N ALA A 68 1.12 7.97 -2.94
CA ALA A 68 1.58 7.89 -1.56
C ALA A 68 3.10 7.74 -1.44
N PHE A 69 3.72 7.09 -2.44
CA PHE A 69 5.15 6.94 -2.63
C PHE A 69 5.45 6.63 -4.11
N GLY A 70 6.70 6.77 -4.52
CA GLY A 70 7.12 6.55 -5.90
C GLY A 70 6.76 7.70 -6.85
N GLU A 71 6.97 7.43 -8.14
CA GLU A 71 6.72 8.37 -9.24
C GLU A 71 5.24 8.33 -9.70
N PRO A 72 4.76 9.39 -10.39
CA PRO A 72 3.41 9.43 -10.94
C PRO A 72 3.01 8.17 -11.70
N CYS A 73 1.91 7.55 -11.29
CA CYS A 73 1.45 6.27 -11.80
C CYS A 73 -0.06 6.09 -11.59
N LYS A 74 -0.61 4.95 -12.02
CA LYS A 74 -1.95 4.54 -11.64
C LYS A 74 -2.00 4.28 -10.13
N THR A 75 -3.02 4.81 -9.46
CA THR A 75 -3.23 4.59 -8.04
C THR A 75 -4.61 4.00 -7.76
N CYS A 76 -4.74 3.27 -6.66
CA CYS A 76 -5.99 2.72 -6.21
C CYS A 76 -6.29 3.11 -4.78
N LYS A 77 -7.58 3.15 -4.48
CA LYS A 77 -8.08 3.33 -3.14
C LYS A 77 -7.94 2.04 -2.34
N VAL A 78 -7.33 2.13 -1.17
CA VAL A 78 -7.03 1.00 -0.29
C VAL A 78 -7.44 1.31 1.14
N LEU A 79 -8.16 0.36 1.75
CA LEU A 79 -8.46 0.35 3.17
C LEU A 79 -7.47 -0.55 3.91
N PHE A 80 -6.70 0.03 4.83
CA PHE A 80 -5.84 -0.70 5.75
C PHE A 80 -6.50 -0.84 7.11
N VAL A 81 -6.40 -2.03 7.71
CA VAL A 81 -6.87 -2.34 9.06
C VAL A 81 -5.67 -2.77 9.90
N SER A 82 -5.30 -1.99 10.92
CA SER A 82 -4.16 -2.28 11.79
C SER A 82 -4.55 -2.41 13.27
N PRO A 83 -3.81 -3.19 14.08
CA PRO A 83 -4.10 -3.39 15.51
C PRO A 83 -3.74 -2.21 16.44
#